data_AF-A0A2V5PWL3-F1
#
_entry.id   AF-A0A2V5PWL3-F1
#
_cell.length_a   1.000
_cell.length_b   1.000
_cell.length_c   1.000
_cell.angle_alpha   90.00
_cell.angle_beta   90.00
_cell.angle_gamma   90.00
#
_symmetry.space_group_name_H-M   'P 1'
#
loop_
_entity.id
_entity.type
_entity.pdbx_description
1 polymer ?
#
loop_
_entity_poly.entity_id
_entity_poly.type
_entity_poly.pdbx_seq_one_letter_code
_entity_poly.pdbx_strand_id
1 'polypeptide(L)' 'MCKFARANLAHFKAPHSVTLVKELPKTATGKIQKYILRAQRPARAPQ' A
#
# COMPACT_ATOMS: atom_id res chain seq x y z
N MET A 1 3.10 13.09 2.04
CA MET A 1 3.19 11.76 2.71
C MET A 1 4.61 11.19 2.72
N CYS A 2 5.27 11.00 1.56
CA CYS A 2 6.58 10.34 1.54
C CYS A 2 7.68 11.09 2.33
N LYS A 3 7.66 12.43 2.38
CA LYS A 3 8.59 13.22 3.20
C LYS A 3 8.40 12.98 4.71
N PHE A 4 7.15 12.87 5.17
CA PHE A 4 6.83 12.52 6.56
C PHE A 4 7.29 11.10 6.89
N ALA A 5 7.00 10.12 6.02
CA ALA A 5 7.46 8.76 6.20
C ALA A 5 9.00 8.66 6.21
N ARG A 6 9.70 9.37 5.32
CA ARG A 6 11.18 9.41 5.26
C ARG A 6 11.83 10.10 6.46
N ALA A 7 11.12 11.02 7.13
CA ALA A 7 11.61 11.67 8.34
C ALA A 7 11.44 10.80 9.60
N ASN A 8 10.44 9.91 9.61
CA ASN A 8 10.08 9.08 10.77
C ASN A 8 10.46 7.60 10.64
N LEU A 9 10.85 7.14 9.43
CA LEU A 9 11.22 5.77 9.15
C LEU A 9 12.59 5.72 8.45
N ALA A 10 13.31 4.61 8.65
CA ALA A 10 14.51 4.32 7.88
C ALA A 10 14.22 4.34 6.37
N HIS A 11 15.20 4.78 5.58
CA HIS A 11 15.02 5.08 4.15
C HIS A 11 14.40 3.91 3.35
N PHE A 12 14.81 2.66 3.64
CA PHE A 12 14.33 1.45 2.97
C PHE A 12 12.86 1.09 3.30
N LYS A 13 12.31 1.61 4.40
CA LYS A 13 10.92 1.40 4.81
C LYS A 13 9.97 2.44 4.23
N ALA A 14 10.49 3.52 3.67
CA ALA A 14 9.65 4.55 3.07
C ALA A 14 8.98 3.99 1.80
N PRO A 15 7.65 4.18 1.63
CA PRO A 15 6.96 3.71 0.44
C PRO A 15 7.48 4.43 -0.81
N HIS A 16 7.74 3.66 -1.87
CA HIS A 16 8.18 4.19 -3.16
C HIS A 16 7.04 4.89 -3.91
N SER A 17 5.80 4.45 -3.70
CA SER A 17 4.62 5.05 -4.32
C SER A 17 3.42 4.88 -3.38
N VAL A 18 2.52 5.85 -3.41
CA VAL A 18 1.29 5.87 -2.59
C VAL A 18 0.14 6.13 -3.54
N THR A 19 -0.84 5.22 -3.56
CA THR A 19 -2.05 5.35 -4.38
C THR A 19 -3.21 5.60 -3.45
N LEU A 20 -3.90 6.72 -3.63
CA LEU A 20 -5.12 7.01 -2.89
C LEU A 20 -6.28 6.30 -3.59
N VAL A 21 -7.06 5.54 -2.83
CA VAL A 21 -8.26 4.86 -3.29
C VAL A 21 -9.45 5.37 -2.49
N LYS A 22 -10.60 5.50 -3.14
CA LYS A 22 -11.83 5.99 -2.49
C LYS A 22 -12.28 5.05 -1.37
N GLU A 23 -12.13 3.75 -1.57
CA GLU A 23 -12.44 2.74 -0.56
C GLU A 23 -11.52 1.52 -0.71
N LEU A 24 -11.20 0.89 0.42
CA LEU A 24 -10.48 -0.39 0.43
C LEU A 24 -11.47 -1.55 0.26
N PRO A 25 -11.13 -2.59 -0.52
CA PRO A 25 -11.96 -3.77 -0.64
C PRO A 25 -12.06 -4.43 0.74
N LYS A 26 -13.26 -4.37 1.34
CA LYS A 26 -13.58 -4.95 2.64
C LYS A 26 -14.53 -6.13 2.49
N THR A 27 -14.48 -7.08 3.42
CA THR A 27 -15.51 -8.12 3.56
C THR A 27 -16.76 -7.54 4.21
N ALA A 28 -17.87 -8.31 4.22
CA ALA A 28 -19.10 -7.94 4.96
C ALA A 28 -18.85 -7.67 6.46
N THR A 29 -17.77 -8.21 7.02
CA THR A 29 -17.33 -7.99 8.41
C THR A 29 -16.30 -6.87 8.56
N GLY A 30 -16.01 -6.10 7.50
CA GLY A 30 -15.07 -4.98 7.52
C GLY A 30 -13.59 -5.36 7.40
N LYS A 31 -13.25 -6.65 7.24
CA LYS A 31 -11.84 -7.08 7.08
C LYS A 31 -11.32 -6.66 5.72
N ILE A 32 -10.11 -6.09 5.68
CA ILE A 32 -9.46 -5.71 4.42
C ILE A 32 -9.05 -6.97 3.65
N GLN A 33 -9.50 -7.08 2.41
CA GLN A 33 -9.21 -8.22 1.53
C GLN A 33 -7.85 -8.03 0.85
N LYS A 34 -6.77 -8.33 1.57
CA LYS A 34 -5.39 -8.16 1.08
C LYS A 34 -5.08 -8.95 -0.21
N TYR A 35 -5.75 -10.07 -0.45
CA TYR A 35 -5.51 -10.88 -1.64
C TYR A 35 -5.93 -10.14 -2.92
N ILE A 36 -7.05 -9.42 -2.90
CA ILE A 36 -7.52 -8.57 -4.00
C ILE A 36 -6.51 -7.44 -4.24
N LEU A 37 -6.06 -6.79 -3.17
CA LEU A 37 -5.07 -5.71 -3.26
C LEU A 37 -3.74 -6.18 -3.86
N ARG A 38 -3.29 -7.40 -3.51
CA ARG A 38 -2.08 -8.02 -4.05
C ARG A 38 -2.25 -8.50 -5.50
N ALA A 39 -3.45 -8.91 -5.89
CA ALA A 39 -3.76 -9.27 -7.28
C ALA A 39 -3.81 -8.04 -8.19
N GLN A 40 -4.38 -6.93 -7.73
CA GLN A 40 -4.46 -5.66 -8.47
C GLN A 40 -3.09 -5.01 -8.67
N ARG A 41 -2.16 -5.26 -7.75
CA ARG A 41 -0.80 -4.72 -7.81
C ARG A 41 0.17 -5.86 -7.50
N PRO A 42 0.62 -6.62 -8.52
CA PRO A 42 1.66 -7.61 -8.32
C PRO A 42 2.84 -6.93 -7.63
N ALA A 43 3.45 -7.61 -6.67
CA ALA A 43 4.64 -7.14 -5.97
C ALA A 43 5.64 -6.70 -7.04
N ARG A 44 5.82 -5.38 -7.15
CA ARG A 44 6.68 -4.64 -8.06
C ARG A 44 7.56 -5.58 -8.91
N ALA A 45 7.19 -5.78 -10.18
CA ALA A 45 8.13 -6.37 -11.14
C ALA A 45 9.45 -5.60 -11.05
N PRO A 46 10.61 -6.27 -11.03
CA PRO A 46 11.89 -5.57 -11.09
C PRO A 46 11.88 -4.72 -12.35
N GLN A 47 12.13 -3.43 -12.18
CA GLN A 47 12.58 -2.56 -13.28
C GLN A 47 14.03 -2.92 -13.56
#